data_AF-A0A419F938-F1
#
_entry.id   AF-A0A419F938-F1
#
_cell.length_a   1.000
_cell.length_b   1.000
_cell.length_c   1.000
_cell.angle_alpha   90.00
_cell.angle_beta   90.00
_cell.angle_gamma   90.00
#
_symmetry.space_group_name_H-M   'P 1'
#
loop_
_entity.id
_entity.type
_entity.pdbx_description
1 polymer ?
#
loop_
_entity_poly.entity_id
_entity_poly.type
_entity_poly.pdbx_seq_one_letter_code
_entity_poly.pdbx_strand_id
1 'polypeptide(L)'
;MDRLRLRFWNALQHFCILMSVFSAALALLERTGQTPNPLKKLLAFASGNEYARFVPLTWVLPALLSFLFAAVACAAFRRKKLWHPSGFMTLPAPNGGYLRKANLAHLKKELSRAGWKKRRAAKTHFRKAERYFVKNWYRSAAAEYRKSASVLATMSAYLNEGVSLCYLSQLRNAADAFDKGLAEALTGKNDSFASAFHCNMCILYREMGSLEQAHSSFKEAYGICMRSGDTLGRLCAVGNSAALFLAQREPGEALQSWRHALDGLAEIHCGIALAVALDGAGCALAAKGESRRALNHHRKALRIFRRHRSLPGTINALANIGHAHARLGRRQRSLRADRKALKLAARYGYVVDQAKIHADTGLAYAKKGKLEDALKSAEKAMELYKQIDNPLGVARQLADIAVIYASQKKTKEALRKLGEARGNFQKVGASSAEYRFLEQRVKLALCGNPDNGPKRSSAGAKGKTIQLA
;
A
#
# COMPACT_ATOMS: atom_id res chain seq x y z
N MET A 1 -14.51 14.42 21.06
CA MET A 1 -13.15 14.97 20.82
C MET A 1 -12.67 15.80 22.03
N ASP A 2 -13.45 15.78 23.11
CA ASP A 2 -13.45 16.83 24.14
C ASP A 2 -12.64 16.45 25.38
N ARG A 3 -12.58 15.17 25.77
CA ARG A 3 -11.74 14.72 26.89
C ARG A 3 -10.23 14.91 26.64
N LEU A 4 -9.78 14.85 25.38
CA LEU A 4 -8.39 15.10 24.99
C LEU A 4 -8.05 16.59 24.92
N ARG A 5 -9.01 17.44 24.51
CA ARG A 5 -8.88 18.89 24.60
C ARG A 5 -8.85 19.35 26.07
N LEU A 6 -9.70 18.78 26.91
CA LEU A 6 -9.73 19.06 28.35
C LEU A 6 -8.40 18.69 29.03
N ARG A 7 -7.84 17.51 28.71
CA ARG A 7 -6.52 17.11 29.22
C ARG A 7 -5.37 17.99 28.72
N PHE A 8 -5.45 18.46 27.48
CA PHE A 8 -4.47 19.41 26.93
C PHE A 8 -4.55 20.76 27.62
N TRP A 9 -5.76 21.30 27.82
CA TRP A 9 -5.98 22.57 28.54
C TRP A 9 -5.58 22.47 30.01
N ASN A 10 -5.90 21.36 30.69
CA ASN A 10 -5.47 21.15 32.06
C ASN A 10 -3.94 21.04 32.16
N ALA A 11 -3.29 20.32 31.24
CA ALA A 11 -1.82 20.24 31.22
C ALA A 11 -1.17 21.60 30.93
N LEU A 12 -1.77 22.41 30.06
CA LEU A 12 -1.33 23.78 29.78
C LEU A 12 -1.47 24.68 31.02
N GLN A 13 -2.58 24.55 31.75
CA GLN A 13 -2.84 25.32 32.97
C GLN A 13 -1.86 24.96 34.10
N HIS A 14 -1.59 23.67 34.32
CA HIS A 14 -0.58 23.23 35.30
C HIS A 14 0.84 23.68 34.89
N PHE A 15 1.14 23.70 33.59
CA PHE A 15 2.41 24.20 33.09
C PHE A 15 2.56 25.72 33.30
N CYS A 16 1.52 26.51 33.06
CA CYS A 16 1.53 27.95 33.34
C CYS A 16 1.75 28.23 34.84
N ILE A 17 1.16 27.44 35.74
CA ILE A 17 1.37 27.54 37.19
C ILE A 17 2.81 27.18 37.57
N LEU A 18 3.38 26.12 36.99
CA LEU A 18 4.77 25.74 37.23
C LEU A 18 5.76 26.82 36.75
N MET A 19 5.46 27.47 35.63
CA MET A 19 6.29 28.55 35.09
C MET A 19 6.19 29.84 35.91
N SER A 20 5.02 30.17 36.48
CA SER A 20 4.88 31.32 37.38
C SER A 20 5.59 31.09 38.71
N VAL A 21 5.53 29.88 39.26
CA VAL A 21 6.30 29.50 40.46
C VAL A 21 7.81 29.52 40.19
N PHE A 22 8.25 29.03 39.03
CA PHE A 22 9.66 29.06 38.63
C PHE A 22 10.17 30.49 38.40
N SER A 23 9.34 31.37 37.82
CA SER A 23 9.65 32.79 37.64
C SER A 23 9.75 33.53 38.98
N ALA A 24 8.84 33.25 39.92
CA ALA A 24 8.89 33.79 41.27
C ALA A 24 10.13 33.31 42.05
N ALA A 25 10.51 32.04 41.91
CA ALA A 25 11.72 31.48 42.52
C ALA A 25 13.01 32.10 41.94
N LEU A 26 13.06 32.34 40.62
CA LEU A 26 14.18 33.03 39.97
C LEU A 26 14.28 34.49 40.43
N ALA A 27 13.17 35.22 40.53
CA ALA A 27 13.14 36.59 41.04
C ALA A 27 13.59 36.67 42.52
N LEU A 28 13.30 35.63 43.32
CA LEU A 28 13.77 35.54 44.70
C LEU A 28 15.29 35.30 44.78
N LEU A 29 15.83 34.41 43.94
CA LEU A 29 17.27 34.12 43.84
C LEU A 29 18.08 35.31 43.31
N GLU A 30 17.48 36.15 42.46
CA GLU A 30 18.08 37.38 41.95
C GLU A 30 18.15 38.47 43.03
N ARG A 31 17.13 38.56 43.90
CA ARG A 31 17.12 39.47 45.07
C ARG A 31 18.07 39.07 46.19
N THR A 32 18.38 37.78 46.35
CA THR A 32 19.28 37.28 47.41
C THR A 32 20.74 37.13 46.95
N GLY A 33 21.06 37.44 45.69
CA GLY A 33 22.42 37.40 45.14
C GLY A 33 23.00 35.99 44.93
N GLN A 34 22.24 34.93 45.18
CA GLN A 34 22.68 33.54 45.08
C GLN A 34 22.28 32.91 43.74
N THR A 35 22.87 33.38 42.63
CA THR A 35 22.64 32.77 41.30
C THR A 35 23.64 31.63 41.01
N PRO A 36 23.19 30.39 40.71
CA PRO A 36 24.07 29.27 40.38
C PRO A 36 24.87 29.48 39.08
N ASN A 37 26.12 29.02 39.08
CA ASN A 37 27.11 29.23 38.00
C ASN A 37 26.68 28.89 36.53
N PRO A 38 25.81 27.90 36.26
CA PRO A 38 25.34 27.62 34.89
C PRO A 38 24.51 28.77 34.29
N LEU A 39 23.76 29.51 35.14
CA LEU A 39 22.93 30.64 34.72
C LEU A 39 23.78 31.87 34.35
N LYS A 40 24.92 32.09 35.03
CA LYS A 40 25.86 33.18 34.71
C LYS A 40 26.46 33.05 33.30
N LYS A 41 26.74 31.84 32.83
CA LYS A 41 27.24 31.59 31.46
C LYS A 41 26.18 31.83 30.39
N LEU A 42 24.92 31.53 30.68
CA LEU A 42 23.79 31.81 29.77
C LEU A 42 23.50 33.32 29.69
N LEU A 43 23.66 34.03 30.81
CA LEU A 43 23.53 35.50 30.90
C LEU A 43 24.60 36.24 30.09
N ALA A 44 25.86 35.80 30.15
CA ALA A 44 26.97 36.39 29.38
C ALA A 44 26.80 36.26 27.86
N PHE A 45 26.11 35.22 27.39
CA PHE A 45 25.81 35.02 25.97
C PHE A 45 24.67 35.93 25.47
N ALA A 46 23.71 36.27 26.35
CA ALA A 46 22.59 37.15 26.01
C ALA A 46 22.95 38.65 26.05
N SER A 47 23.96 39.05 26.84
CA SER A 47 24.40 40.44 27.01
C SER A 47 25.28 41.00 25.88
N GLY A 48 25.65 40.18 24.89
CA GLY A 48 26.44 40.60 23.72
C GLY A 48 25.63 41.33 22.62
N ASN A 49 24.33 41.57 22.84
CA ASN A 49 23.45 42.27 21.90
C ASN A 49 22.86 43.50 22.61
N GLU A 50 23.24 44.70 22.17
CA GLU A 50 22.86 45.97 22.84
C GLU A 50 21.34 46.21 22.90
N TYR A 51 20.54 45.48 22.12
CA TYR A 51 19.07 45.51 22.18
C TYR A 51 18.45 44.69 23.33
N ALA A 52 19.22 43.89 24.07
CA ALA A 52 18.69 43.01 25.12
C ALA A 52 18.53 43.70 26.50
N ARG A 53 18.96 44.96 26.65
CA ARG A 53 18.97 45.66 27.96
C ARG A 53 17.60 46.06 28.51
N PHE A 54 16.51 45.96 27.74
CA PHE A 54 15.17 46.42 28.15
C PHE A 54 14.09 45.34 28.22
N VAL A 55 14.43 44.07 28.02
CA VAL A 55 13.47 42.97 28.20
C VAL A 55 13.96 42.09 29.34
N PRO A 56 13.25 42.03 30.48
CA PRO A 56 13.71 41.23 31.61
C PRO A 56 13.85 39.76 31.19
N LEU A 57 14.95 39.11 31.54
CA LEU A 57 15.20 37.70 31.19
C LEU A 57 14.07 36.76 31.68
N THR A 58 13.34 37.18 32.71
CA THR A 58 12.13 36.53 33.24
C THR A 58 10.97 36.47 32.24
N TRP A 59 10.99 37.27 31.17
CA TRP A 59 10.01 37.25 30.09
C TRP A 59 10.49 36.45 28.88
N VAL A 60 11.80 36.49 28.59
CA VAL A 60 12.40 35.89 27.39
C VAL A 60 12.53 34.37 27.52
N LEU A 61 12.99 33.86 28.66
CA LEU A 61 13.19 32.42 28.86
C LEU A 61 11.88 31.62 28.85
N PRO A 62 10.81 32.05 29.55
CA PRO A 62 9.52 31.36 29.50
C PRO A 62 8.87 31.40 28.13
N ALA A 63 9.03 32.50 27.39
CA ALA A 63 8.54 32.62 26.02
C ALA A 63 9.27 31.65 25.07
N LEU A 64 10.60 31.55 25.16
CA LEU A 64 11.40 30.61 24.37
C LEU A 64 11.11 29.15 24.72
N LEU A 65 10.98 28.82 26.00
CA LEU A 65 10.61 27.47 26.46
C LEU A 65 9.18 27.10 26.03
N SER A 66 8.25 28.05 26.08
CA SER A 66 6.89 27.85 25.57
C SER A 66 6.87 27.67 24.05
N PHE A 67 7.73 28.38 23.31
CA PHE A 67 7.88 28.21 21.86
C PHE A 67 8.53 26.87 21.49
N LEU A 68 9.55 26.44 22.22
CA LEU A 68 10.19 25.13 22.06
C LEU A 68 9.23 23.99 22.42
N PHE A 69 8.49 24.12 23.51
CA PHE A 69 7.48 23.14 23.89
C PHE A 69 6.32 23.12 22.89
N ALA A 70 5.85 24.28 22.41
CA ALA A 70 4.86 24.36 21.34
C ALA A 70 5.40 23.77 20.03
N ALA A 71 6.67 23.98 19.68
CA ALA A 71 7.30 23.42 18.49
C ALA A 71 7.48 21.89 18.60
N VAL A 72 7.90 21.38 19.76
CA VAL A 72 8.04 19.94 20.04
C VAL A 72 6.67 19.28 20.15
N ALA A 73 5.71 19.90 20.82
CA ALA A 73 4.32 19.44 20.91
C ALA A 73 3.67 19.48 19.53
N CYS A 74 3.88 20.53 18.73
CA CYS A 74 3.35 20.64 17.37
C CYS A 74 4.09 19.70 16.40
N ALA A 75 5.38 19.41 16.59
CA ALA A 75 6.10 18.35 15.87
C ALA A 75 5.63 16.95 16.27
N ALA A 76 5.36 16.71 17.56
CA ALA A 76 4.79 15.48 18.09
C ALA A 76 3.32 15.31 17.68
N PHE A 77 2.55 16.39 17.60
CA PHE A 77 1.16 16.43 17.16
C PHE A 77 1.06 16.29 15.63
N ARG A 78 1.99 16.90 14.87
CA ARG A 78 2.19 16.64 13.44
C ARG A 78 2.52 15.16 13.23
N ARG A 79 3.42 14.56 14.02
CA ARG A 79 3.71 13.11 13.97
C ARG A 79 2.51 12.25 14.38
N LYS A 80 1.68 12.66 15.35
CA LYS A 80 0.48 11.91 15.81
C LYS A 80 -0.72 12.00 14.87
N LYS A 81 -0.87 13.06 14.07
CA LYS A 81 -1.91 13.15 13.02
C LYS A 81 -1.51 12.45 11.70
N LEU A 82 -0.24 12.07 11.56
CA LEU A 82 0.31 11.48 10.33
C LEU A 82 0.18 9.95 10.26
N TRP A 83 -0.19 9.30 11.35
CA TRP A 83 -0.36 7.86 11.45
C TRP A 83 -1.58 7.63 12.34
N HIS A 84 -2.60 6.90 11.90
CA HIS A 84 -3.53 6.30 12.86
C HIS A 84 -2.74 5.17 13.57
N PRO A 85 -2.22 5.37 14.80
CA PRO A 85 -1.25 4.44 15.40
C PRO A 85 -1.89 3.11 15.81
N SER A 86 -3.23 3.04 15.74
CA SER A 86 -4.06 1.95 16.22
C SER A 86 -4.68 1.09 15.11
N GLY A 87 -4.50 1.44 13.83
CA GLY A 87 -5.10 0.72 12.70
C GLY A 87 -4.09 -0.16 11.94
N PHE A 88 -4.61 -1.15 11.22
CA PHE A 88 -3.80 -1.93 10.27
C PHE A 88 -3.21 -1.02 9.20
N MET A 89 -2.02 -1.37 8.72
CA MET A 89 -1.44 -0.76 7.54
C MET A 89 -2.02 -1.44 6.30
N THR A 90 -2.58 -0.65 5.39
CA THR A 90 -3.00 -1.15 4.07
C THR A 90 -1.83 -1.03 3.09
N LEU A 91 -1.46 -2.14 2.48
CA LEU A 91 -0.36 -2.26 1.54
C LEU A 91 -0.89 -2.71 0.17
N PRO A 92 -0.29 -2.26 -0.95
CA PRO A 92 -0.62 -2.81 -2.25
C PRO A 92 -0.17 -4.28 -2.30
N ALA A 93 -1.09 -5.18 -2.63
CA ALA A 93 -0.71 -6.57 -2.92
C ALA A 93 0.16 -6.62 -4.18
N PRO A 94 1.10 -7.57 -4.33
CA PRO A 94 1.96 -7.68 -5.51
C PRO A 94 1.20 -7.65 -6.84
N ASN A 95 -0.05 -8.14 -6.87
CA ASN A 95 -0.79 -8.42 -8.10
C ASN A 95 -2.17 -7.73 -8.12
N GLY A 96 -2.26 -6.57 -7.46
CA GLY A 96 -3.49 -5.78 -7.36
C GLY A 96 -4.37 -6.18 -6.17
N GLY A 97 -5.18 -5.24 -5.70
CA GLY A 97 -5.84 -5.33 -4.39
C GLY A 97 -4.94 -4.90 -3.24
N TYR A 98 -5.39 -5.18 -2.02
CA TYR A 98 -4.83 -4.62 -0.79
C TYR A 98 -4.62 -5.71 0.28
N LEU A 99 -3.44 -5.69 0.89
CA LEU A 99 -3.11 -6.49 2.07
C LEU A 99 -3.17 -5.63 3.32
N ARG A 100 -3.65 -6.21 4.43
CA ARG A 100 -3.65 -5.62 5.76
C ARG A 100 -2.52 -6.20 6.59
N LYS A 101 -1.69 -5.34 7.14
CA LYS A 101 -0.53 -5.69 7.97
C LYS A 101 -0.67 -5.07 9.37
N ALA A 102 -0.42 -5.85 10.41
CA ALA A 102 -0.42 -5.38 11.78
C ALA A 102 0.80 -4.51 12.08
N ASN A 103 0.65 -3.60 13.04
CA ASN A 103 1.72 -2.73 13.51
C ASN A 103 2.16 -3.12 14.93
N LEU A 104 3.24 -2.50 15.44
CA LEU A 104 3.78 -2.80 16.76
C LEU A 104 2.79 -2.50 17.91
N ALA A 105 1.80 -1.64 17.72
CA ALA A 105 0.78 -1.36 18.74
C ALA A 105 -0.17 -2.55 18.93
N HIS A 106 -0.56 -3.23 17.84
CA HIS A 106 -1.35 -4.46 17.91
C HIS A 106 -0.61 -5.53 18.72
N LEU A 107 0.65 -5.79 18.35
CA LEU A 107 1.49 -6.75 19.07
C LEU A 107 1.61 -6.39 20.56
N LYS A 108 1.87 -5.12 20.90
CA LYS A 108 1.97 -4.70 22.31
C LYS A 108 0.71 -4.99 23.11
N LYS A 109 -0.48 -4.86 22.50
CA LYS A 109 -1.76 -5.18 23.14
C LYS A 109 -1.86 -6.68 23.43
N GLU A 110 -1.51 -7.51 22.44
CA GLU A 110 -1.48 -8.98 22.59
C GLU A 110 -0.48 -9.44 23.65
N LEU A 111 0.68 -8.77 23.75
CA LEU A 111 1.73 -9.09 24.72
C LEU A 111 1.43 -8.62 26.16
N SER A 112 0.35 -7.87 26.39
CA SER A 112 0.09 -7.23 27.70
C SER A 112 -0.07 -8.22 28.85
N ARG A 113 -0.62 -9.41 28.57
CA ARG A 113 -0.85 -10.50 29.53
C ARG A 113 0.29 -11.52 29.60
N ALA A 114 1.32 -11.38 28.77
CA ALA A 114 2.42 -12.33 28.70
C ALA A 114 3.54 -12.03 29.71
N GLY A 115 4.15 -13.08 30.28
CA GLY A 115 5.33 -12.97 31.14
C GLY A 115 6.48 -12.20 30.49
N TRP A 116 7.27 -11.49 31.28
CA TRP A 116 8.28 -10.53 30.80
C TRP A 116 9.28 -11.13 29.79
N LYS A 117 9.80 -12.34 30.05
CA LYS A 117 10.75 -13.04 29.17
C LYS A 117 10.17 -13.28 27.77
N LYS A 118 8.99 -13.93 27.68
CA LYS A 118 8.29 -14.21 26.40
C LYS A 118 7.95 -12.92 25.65
N ARG A 119 7.41 -11.91 26.37
CA ARG A 119 7.08 -10.60 25.81
C ARG A 119 8.30 -9.88 25.23
N ARG A 120 9.45 -9.93 25.90
CA ARG A 120 10.70 -9.32 25.40
C ARG A 120 11.21 -10.05 24.15
N ALA A 121 11.20 -11.39 24.17
CA ALA A 121 11.67 -12.21 23.05
C ALA A 121 10.79 -12.03 21.78
N ALA A 122 9.47 -12.19 21.89
CA ALA A 122 8.54 -12.02 20.77
C ALA A 122 8.67 -10.62 20.14
N LYS A 123 8.68 -9.57 20.96
CA LYS A 123 8.84 -8.18 20.51
C LYS A 123 10.18 -7.94 19.80
N THR A 124 11.23 -8.65 20.17
CA THR A 124 12.57 -8.53 19.55
C THR A 124 12.55 -9.10 18.14
N HIS A 125 12.03 -10.32 17.96
CA HIS A 125 11.85 -10.95 16.66
C HIS A 125 10.93 -10.13 15.75
N PHE A 126 9.77 -9.69 16.26
CA PHE A 126 8.85 -8.87 15.48
C PHE A 126 9.49 -7.57 14.99
N ARG A 127 10.22 -6.84 15.85
CA ARG A 127 10.93 -5.61 15.44
C ARG A 127 12.01 -5.87 14.40
N LYS A 128 12.71 -7.00 14.51
CA LYS A 128 13.71 -7.40 13.51
C LYS A 128 13.02 -7.70 12.18
N ALA A 129 11.88 -8.39 12.20
CA ALA A 129 11.05 -8.63 11.03
C ALA A 129 10.57 -7.33 10.37
N GLU A 130 10.07 -6.34 11.13
CA GLU A 130 9.68 -5.03 10.59
C GLU A 130 10.84 -4.34 9.84
N ARG A 131 12.08 -4.42 10.38
CA ARG A 131 13.26 -3.84 9.72
C ARG A 131 13.57 -4.54 8.40
N TYR A 132 13.45 -5.86 8.35
CA TYR A 132 13.64 -6.62 7.12
C TYR A 132 12.54 -6.33 6.09
N PHE A 133 11.29 -6.21 6.55
CA PHE A 133 10.15 -5.89 5.69
C PHE A 133 10.33 -4.55 4.98
N VAL A 134 10.74 -3.49 5.70
CA VAL A 134 11.00 -2.16 5.12
C VAL A 134 12.17 -2.18 4.13
N LYS A 135 13.12 -3.10 4.29
CA LYS A 135 14.22 -3.32 3.33
C LYS A 135 13.84 -4.20 2.13
N ASN A 136 12.57 -4.62 2.05
CA ASN A 136 12.06 -5.58 1.06
C ASN A 136 12.70 -6.98 1.16
N TRP A 137 13.31 -7.32 2.30
CA TRP A 137 13.87 -8.66 2.58
C TRP A 137 12.76 -9.56 3.14
N TYR A 138 11.75 -9.83 2.32
CA TYR A 138 10.52 -10.48 2.76
C TYR A 138 10.74 -11.90 3.29
N ARG A 139 11.71 -12.64 2.74
CA ARG A 139 12.10 -13.98 3.23
C ARG A 139 12.59 -13.93 4.68
N SER A 140 13.52 -13.02 4.95
CA SER A 140 14.05 -12.79 6.31
C SER A 140 12.98 -12.24 7.25
N ALA A 141 12.08 -11.37 6.74
CA ALA A 141 10.96 -10.86 7.51
C ALA A 141 10.00 -11.99 7.93
N ALA A 142 9.56 -12.83 6.99
CA ALA A 142 8.69 -13.97 7.25
C ALA A 142 9.29 -14.91 8.30
N ALA A 143 10.58 -15.25 8.17
CA ALA A 143 11.28 -16.10 9.14
C ALA A 143 11.31 -15.49 10.56
N GLU A 144 11.54 -14.18 10.69
CA GLU A 144 11.54 -13.52 12.00
C GLU A 144 10.13 -13.32 12.56
N TYR A 145 9.09 -13.11 11.73
CA TYR A 145 7.70 -13.15 12.20
C TYR A 145 7.33 -14.54 12.71
N ARG A 146 7.73 -15.60 12.01
CA ARG A 146 7.54 -16.99 12.46
C ARG A 146 8.20 -17.26 13.82
N LYS A 147 9.44 -16.80 14.02
CA LYS A 147 10.11 -16.87 15.34
C LYS A 147 9.38 -16.06 16.41
N SER A 148 8.80 -14.92 16.07
CA SER A 148 7.96 -14.18 17.00
C SER A 148 6.72 -14.99 17.40
N ALA A 149 6.06 -15.63 16.44
CA ALA A 149 4.88 -16.45 16.65
C ALA A 149 5.18 -17.75 17.43
N SER A 150 6.35 -18.35 17.25
CA SER A 150 6.76 -19.54 18.01
C SER A 150 7.06 -19.24 19.48
N VAL A 151 7.53 -18.03 19.80
CA VAL A 151 7.68 -17.57 21.20
C VAL A 151 6.32 -17.31 21.85
N LEU A 152 5.42 -16.66 21.11
CA LEU A 152 4.05 -16.43 21.53
C LEU A 152 3.15 -16.33 20.30
N ALA A 153 2.17 -17.23 20.21
CA ALA A 153 1.16 -17.22 19.17
C ALA A 153 0.41 -15.87 19.22
N THR A 154 0.66 -15.02 18.24
CA THR A 154 0.04 -13.69 18.15
C THR A 154 -0.50 -13.50 16.74
N MET A 155 -1.72 -13.00 16.67
CA MET A 155 -2.39 -12.66 15.41
C MET A 155 -1.54 -11.65 14.62
N SER A 156 -0.90 -10.68 15.29
CA SER A 156 0.01 -9.75 14.62
C SER A 156 1.16 -10.44 13.89
N ALA A 157 1.79 -11.44 14.52
CA ALA A 157 2.94 -12.13 13.93
C ALA A 157 2.50 -13.01 12.76
N TYR A 158 1.43 -13.80 12.93
CA TYR A 158 0.87 -14.63 11.86
C TYR A 158 0.40 -13.81 10.65
N LEU A 159 -0.31 -12.69 10.89
CA LEU A 159 -0.76 -11.81 9.81
C LEU A 159 0.42 -11.24 9.02
N ASN A 160 1.47 -10.80 9.71
CA ASN A 160 2.62 -10.19 9.04
C ASN A 160 3.54 -11.22 8.38
N GLU A 161 3.63 -12.44 8.93
CA GLU A 161 4.27 -13.58 8.27
C GLU A 161 3.56 -13.87 6.94
N GLY A 162 2.24 -14.09 6.97
CA GLY A 162 1.47 -14.37 5.76
C GLY A 162 1.56 -13.26 4.71
N VAL A 163 1.50 -11.98 5.12
CA VAL A 163 1.73 -10.85 4.20
C VAL A 163 3.11 -10.93 3.54
N SER A 164 4.16 -11.22 4.32
CA SER A 164 5.53 -11.36 3.79
C SER A 164 5.63 -12.54 2.81
N LEU A 165 4.96 -13.65 3.11
CA LEU A 165 4.89 -14.84 2.25
C LEU A 165 4.11 -14.57 0.94
N CYS A 166 3.08 -13.73 0.97
CA CYS A 166 2.41 -13.26 -0.25
C CYS A 166 3.37 -12.47 -1.16
N TYR A 167 4.23 -11.60 -0.59
CA TYR A 167 5.26 -10.90 -1.37
C TYR A 167 6.30 -11.85 -1.99
N LEU A 168 6.52 -13.03 -1.39
CA LEU A 168 7.39 -14.08 -1.91
C LEU A 168 6.68 -15.07 -2.84
N SER A 169 5.37 -14.89 -3.08
CA SER A 169 4.53 -15.86 -3.79
C SER A 169 4.58 -17.29 -3.19
N GLN A 170 4.82 -17.41 -1.88
CA GLN A 170 4.75 -18.69 -1.17
C GLN A 170 3.31 -18.93 -0.71
N LEU A 171 2.41 -19.23 -1.66
CA LEU A 171 0.97 -19.16 -1.46
C LEU A 171 0.47 -20.13 -0.37
N ARG A 172 0.91 -21.40 -0.41
CA ARG A 172 0.51 -22.40 0.61
C ARG A 172 0.97 -22.00 2.02
N ASN A 173 2.23 -21.59 2.16
CA ASN A 173 2.77 -21.15 3.45
C ASN A 173 2.04 -19.89 3.97
N ALA A 174 1.63 -19.00 3.07
CA ALA A 174 0.83 -17.83 3.44
C ALA A 174 -0.57 -18.24 3.94
N ALA A 175 -1.19 -19.25 3.31
CA ALA A 175 -2.46 -19.81 3.76
C ALA A 175 -2.33 -20.37 5.18
N ASP A 176 -1.32 -21.23 5.42
CA ASP A 176 -1.07 -21.81 6.73
C ASP A 176 -0.88 -20.75 7.83
N ALA A 177 -0.14 -19.67 7.52
CA ALA A 177 0.07 -18.58 8.46
C ALA A 177 -1.23 -17.81 8.74
N PHE A 178 -2.05 -17.55 7.71
CA PHE A 178 -3.33 -16.89 7.89
C PHE A 178 -4.35 -17.77 8.63
N ASP A 179 -4.42 -19.07 8.35
CA ASP A 179 -5.32 -20.01 9.02
C ASP A 179 -5.00 -20.12 10.51
N LYS A 180 -3.71 -20.26 10.87
CA LYS A 180 -3.27 -20.24 12.27
C LYS A 180 -3.64 -18.94 12.97
N GLY A 181 -3.39 -17.81 12.32
CA GLY A 181 -3.72 -16.50 12.87
C GLY A 181 -5.23 -16.24 12.99
N LEU A 182 -6.02 -16.74 12.04
CA LEU A 182 -7.47 -16.65 12.04
C LEU A 182 -8.06 -17.50 13.17
N ALA A 183 -7.56 -18.73 13.39
CA ALA A 183 -7.98 -19.58 14.50
C ALA A 183 -7.76 -18.90 15.87
N GLU A 184 -6.59 -18.26 16.06
CA GLU A 184 -6.31 -17.42 17.24
C GLU A 184 -7.27 -16.23 17.36
N ALA A 185 -7.58 -15.58 16.24
CA ALA A 185 -8.51 -14.45 16.22
C ALA A 185 -9.93 -14.86 16.59
N LEU A 186 -10.42 -16.00 16.10
CA LEU A 186 -11.74 -16.53 16.40
C LEU A 186 -11.83 -16.99 17.87
N THR A 187 -10.82 -17.71 18.36
CA THR A 187 -10.72 -18.15 19.76
C THR A 187 -10.71 -16.94 20.71
N GLY A 188 -9.95 -15.90 20.35
CA GLY A 188 -9.88 -14.64 21.10
C GLY A 188 -11.05 -13.68 20.85
N LYS A 189 -12.06 -14.05 20.06
CA LYS A 189 -13.20 -13.21 19.64
C LYS A 189 -12.76 -11.82 19.14
N ASN A 190 -11.74 -11.79 18.29
CA ASN A 190 -11.11 -10.59 17.77
C ASN A 190 -11.47 -10.33 16.31
N ASP A 191 -12.67 -9.79 16.11
CA ASP A 191 -13.25 -9.42 14.81
C ASP A 191 -12.33 -8.54 13.96
N SER A 192 -11.55 -7.65 14.59
CA SER A 192 -10.64 -6.76 13.87
C SER A 192 -9.51 -7.53 13.17
N PHE A 193 -9.00 -8.58 13.81
CA PHE A 193 -8.02 -9.46 13.19
C PHE A 193 -8.67 -10.49 12.27
N ALA A 194 -9.81 -11.08 12.65
CA ALA A 194 -10.53 -12.03 11.79
C ALA A 194 -10.82 -11.42 10.41
N SER A 195 -11.35 -10.19 10.38
CA SER A 195 -11.56 -9.46 9.12
C SER A 195 -10.26 -9.16 8.35
N ALA A 196 -9.16 -8.85 9.05
CA ALA A 196 -7.87 -8.61 8.42
C ALA A 196 -7.29 -9.89 7.76
N PHE A 197 -7.45 -11.05 8.41
CA PHE A 197 -7.08 -12.34 7.83
C PHE A 197 -7.93 -12.64 6.59
N HIS A 198 -9.25 -12.57 6.69
CA HIS A 198 -10.15 -12.77 5.55
C HIS A 198 -9.88 -11.80 4.38
N CYS A 199 -9.54 -10.54 4.66
CA CYS A 199 -9.13 -9.59 3.60
C CYS A 199 -7.91 -10.10 2.84
N ASN A 200 -6.88 -10.59 3.54
CA ASN A 200 -5.66 -11.08 2.92
C ASN A 200 -5.87 -12.42 2.21
N MET A 201 -6.68 -13.30 2.79
CA MET A 201 -7.03 -14.59 2.21
C MET A 201 -7.84 -14.44 0.91
N CYS A 202 -8.68 -13.40 0.79
CA CYS A 202 -9.35 -13.08 -0.47
C CYS A 202 -8.36 -12.91 -1.64
N ILE A 203 -7.27 -12.15 -1.43
CA ILE A 203 -6.21 -11.98 -2.43
C ILE A 203 -5.44 -13.29 -2.63
N LEU A 204 -5.08 -13.97 -1.54
CA LEU A 204 -4.33 -15.21 -1.60
C LEU A 204 -5.05 -16.29 -2.44
N TYR A 205 -6.33 -16.54 -2.15
CA TYR A 205 -7.12 -17.53 -2.86
C TYR A 205 -7.36 -17.15 -4.32
N ARG A 206 -7.48 -15.86 -4.62
CA ARG A 206 -7.50 -15.38 -6.01
C ARG A 206 -6.20 -15.73 -6.75
N GLU A 207 -5.03 -15.52 -6.12
CA GLU A 207 -3.73 -15.89 -6.72
C GLU A 207 -3.59 -17.41 -6.91
N MET A 208 -4.17 -18.21 -6.02
CA MET A 208 -4.23 -19.68 -6.16
C MET A 208 -5.24 -20.13 -7.22
N GLY A 209 -6.17 -19.27 -7.64
CA GLY A 209 -7.26 -19.61 -8.54
C GLY A 209 -8.50 -20.20 -7.85
N SER A 210 -8.51 -20.27 -6.52
CA SER A 210 -9.65 -20.71 -5.71
C SER A 210 -10.69 -19.59 -5.56
N LEU A 211 -11.42 -19.29 -6.64
CA LEU A 211 -12.32 -18.12 -6.70
C LEU A 211 -13.47 -18.20 -5.68
N GLU A 212 -14.00 -19.39 -5.40
CA GLU A 212 -15.06 -19.57 -4.39
C GLU A 212 -14.56 -19.25 -2.98
N GLN A 213 -13.38 -19.74 -2.61
CA GLN A 213 -12.75 -19.44 -1.32
C GLN A 213 -12.40 -17.95 -1.21
N ALA A 214 -11.97 -17.32 -2.32
CA ALA A 214 -11.72 -15.89 -2.37
C ALA A 214 -13.01 -15.08 -2.13
N HIS A 215 -14.12 -15.51 -2.73
CA HIS A 215 -15.43 -14.87 -2.56
C HIS A 215 -15.99 -15.08 -1.15
N SER A 216 -15.86 -16.27 -0.58
CA SER A 216 -16.20 -16.57 0.81
C SER A 216 -15.40 -15.67 1.78
N SER A 217 -14.08 -15.59 1.59
CA SER A 217 -13.21 -14.71 2.40
C SER A 217 -13.61 -13.23 2.27
N PHE A 218 -14.01 -12.78 1.09
CA PHE A 218 -14.56 -11.43 0.92
C PHE A 218 -15.84 -11.23 1.75
N LYS A 219 -16.81 -12.15 1.66
CA LYS A 219 -18.08 -12.07 2.40
C LYS A 219 -17.85 -12.00 3.91
N GLU A 220 -16.96 -12.84 4.44
CA GLU A 220 -16.60 -12.83 5.86
C GLU A 220 -15.94 -11.50 6.27
N ALA A 221 -14.92 -11.06 5.53
CA ALA A 221 -14.25 -9.78 5.80
C ALA A 221 -15.23 -8.60 5.79
N TYR A 222 -16.07 -8.53 4.76
CA TYR A 222 -17.05 -7.46 4.60
C TYR A 222 -18.09 -7.49 5.72
N GLY A 223 -18.66 -8.67 6.01
CA GLY A 223 -19.66 -8.84 7.06
C GLY A 223 -19.14 -8.46 8.45
N ILE A 224 -17.93 -8.88 8.80
CA ILE A 224 -17.29 -8.51 10.06
C ILE A 224 -17.04 -6.99 10.12
N CYS A 225 -16.46 -6.39 9.07
CA CYS A 225 -16.19 -4.95 9.04
C CYS A 225 -17.46 -4.08 8.99
N MET A 226 -18.57 -4.61 8.47
CA MET A 226 -19.89 -3.99 8.56
C MET A 226 -20.36 -3.93 10.01
N ARG A 227 -20.40 -5.08 10.71
CA ARG A 227 -20.82 -5.16 12.11
C ARG A 227 -19.92 -4.37 13.06
N SER A 228 -18.61 -4.34 12.80
CA SER A 228 -17.62 -3.68 13.65
C SER A 228 -17.45 -2.18 13.38
N GLY A 229 -18.08 -1.64 12.32
CA GLY A 229 -17.87 -0.26 11.90
C GLY A 229 -16.48 0.04 11.30
N ASP A 230 -15.66 -0.96 10.95
CA ASP A 230 -14.33 -0.74 10.36
C ASP A 230 -14.42 -0.35 8.88
N THR A 231 -14.57 0.96 8.62
CA THR A 231 -14.66 1.52 7.26
C THR A 231 -13.46 1.17 6.38
N LEU A 232 -12.24 1.23 6.92
CA LEU A 232 -11.04 0.92 6.13
C LEU A 232 -10.95 -0.57 5.81
N GLY A 233 -11.41 -1.42 6.73
CA GLY A 233 -11.59 -2.86 6.50
C GLY A 233 -12.59 -3.16 5.40
N ARG A 234 -13.77 -2.54 5.45
CA ARG A 234 -14.78 -2.67 4.38
C ARG A 234 -14.21 -2.30 3.02
N LEU A 235 -13.45 -1.21 2.92
CA LEU A 235 -12.86 -0.78 1.65
C LEU A 235 -11.76 -1.69 1.15
N CYS A 236 -10.96 -2.26 2.06
CA CYS A 236 -10.00 -3.29 1.67
C CYS A 236 -10.74 -4.51 1.11
N ALA A 237 -11.80 -4.97 1.78
CA ALA A 237 -12.61 -6.10 1.33
C ALA A 237 -13.26 -5.82 -0.04
N VAL A 238 -13.92 -4.67 -0.21
CA VAL A 238 -14.50 -4.25 -1.49
C VAL A 238 -13.43 -4.14 -2.58
N GLY A 239 -12.26 -3.58 -2.27
CA GLY A 239 -11.18 -3.46 -3.23
C GLY A 239 -10.61 -4.81 -3.67
N ASN A 240 -10.57 -5.78 -2.77
CA ASN A 240 -10.13 -7.14 -3.07
C ASN A 240 -11.18 -7.88 -3.91
N SER A 241 -12.47 -7.71 -3.60
CA SER A 241 -13.58 -8.22 -4.42
C SER A 241 -13.62 -7.60 -5.82
N ALA A 242 -13.45 -6.29 -5.94
CA ALA A 242 -13.34 -5.65 -7.24
C ALA A 242 -12.14 -6.18 -8.04
N ALA A 243 -11.03 -6.47 -7.38
CA ALA A 243 -9.87 -7.08 -8.02
C ALA A 243 -10.10 -8.57 -8.40
N LEU A 244 -11.05 -9.26 -7.75
CA LEU A 244 -11.55 -10.59 -8.12
C LEU A 244 -12.44 -10.52 -9.36
N PHE A 245 -13.45 -9.63 -9.39
CA PHE A 245 -14.31 -9.41 -10.55
C PHE A 245 -13.52 -8.99 -11.78
N LEU A 246 -12.50 -8.13 -11.62
CA LEU A 246 -11.60 -7.78 -12.73
C LEU A 246 -10.82 -8.98 -13.27
N ALA A 247 -10.43 -9.93 -12.41
CA ALA A 247 -9.79 -11.16 -12.85
C ALA A 247 -10.76 -12.09 -13.61
N GLN A 248 -12.05 -12.05 -13.25
CA GLN A 248 -13.15 -12.76 -13.93
C GLN A 248 -13.62 -12.04 -15.21
N ARG A 249 -13.05 -10.88 -15.55
CA ARG A 249 -13.47 -10.01 -16.67
C ARG A 249 -14.89 -9.46 -16.53
N GLU A 250 -15.30 -9.18 -15.31
CA GLU A 250 -16.57 -8.56 -14.96
C GLU A 250 -16.34 -7.13 -14.44
N PRO A 251 -15.85 -6.19 -15.27
CA PRO A 251 -15.55 -4.83 -14.82
C PRO A 251 -16.82 -4.03 -14.45
N GLY A 252 -18.00 -4.50 -14.85
CA GLY A 252 -19.30 -3.96 -14.42
C GLY A 252 -19.53 -4.19 -12.93
N GLU A 253 -19.43 -5.44 -12.48
CA GLU A 253 -19.56 -5.84 -11.07
C GLU A 253 -18.51 -5.18 -10.18
N ALA A 254 -17.27 -5.10 -10.66
CA ALA A 254 -16.20 -4.37 -9.98
C ALA A 254 -16.57 -2.89 -9.78
N LEU A 255 -17.14 -2.23 -10.79
CA LEU A 255 -17.55 -0.83 -10.73
C LEU A 255 -18.75 -0.65 -9.79
N GLN A 256 -19.72 -1.56 -9.81
CA GLN A 256 -20.87 -1.52 -8.92
C GLN A 256 -20.46 -1.66 -7.45
N SER A 257 -19.55 -2.61 -7.17
CA SER A 257 -18.97 -2.79 -5.83
C SER A 257 -18.30 -1.51 -5.32
N TRP A 258 -17.54 -0.81 -6.17
CA TRP A 258 -16.95 0.48 -5.80
C TRP A 258 -17.97 1.60 -5.62
N ARG A 259 -19.07 1.62 -6.40
CA ARG A 259 -20.15 2.60 -6.22
C ARG A 259 -20.82 2.45 -4.86
N HIS A 260 -21.21 1.22 -4.51
CA HIS A 260 -21.80 0.95 -3.19
C HIS A 260 -20.86 1.38 -2.05
N ALA A 261 -19.55 1.13 -2.20
CA ALA A 261 -18.57 1.60 -1.22
C ALA A 261 -18.41 3.13 -1.18
N LEU A 262 -18.56 3.82 -2.31
CA LEU A 262 -18.52 5.30 -2.36
C LEU A 262 -19.77 5.91 -1.70
N ASP A 263 -20.94 5.32 -1.90
CA ASP A 263 -22.20 5.80 -1.32
C ASP A 263 -22.14 5.70 0.21
N GLY A 264 -21.70 4.55 0.75
CA GLY A 264 -21.50 4.36 2.19
C GLY A 264 -20.34 5.19 2.79
N LEU A 265 -19.52 5.84 1.95
CA LEU A 265 -18.50 6.79 2.38
C LEU A 265 -18.98 8.25 2.38
N ALA A 266 -20.10 8.57 1.75
CA ALA A 266 -20.67 9.91 1.81
C ALA A 266 -21.01 10.31 3.27
N GLU A 267 -21.37 9.32 4.08
CA GLU A 267 -21.68 9.47 5.50
C GLU A 267 -20.44 9.53 6.41
N ILE A 268 -19.24 9.21 5.88
CA ILE A 268 -18.02 9.05 6.67
C ILE A 268 -16.93 9.98 6.13
N HIS A 269 -16.53 10.99 6.92
CA HIS A 269 -15.51 11.98 6.55
C HIS A 269 -14.06 11.44 6.55
N CYS A 270 -13.82 10.26 5.97
CA CYS A 270 -12.49 9.69 5.77
C CYS A 270 -11.98 9.96 4.34
N GLY A 271 -11.18 11.01 4.17
CA GLY A 271 -10.63 11.38 2.85
C GLY A 271 -9.76 10.28 2.21
N ILE A 272 -8.97 9.54 2.99
CA ILE A 272 -8.13 8.45 2.45
C ILE A 272 -9.00 7.32 1.88
N ALA A 273 -10.05 6.94 2.60
CA ALA A 273 -11.02 5.95 2.17
C ALA A 273 -11.69 6.33 0.84
N LEU A 274 -12.16 7.58 0.74
CA LEU A 274 -12.73 8.13 -0.49
C LEU A 274 -11.73 8.09 -1.65
N ALA A 275 -10.46 8.42 -1.41
CA ALA A 275 -9.43 8.38 -2.44
C ALA A 275 -9.18 6.95 -2.96
N VAL A 276 -9.13 5.96 -2.07
CA VAL A 276 -8.99 4.54 -2.42
C VAL A 276 -10.17 4.07 -3.28
N ALA A 277 -11.39 4.39 -2.87
CA ALA A 277 -12.59 4.00 -3.59
C ALA A 277 -12.68 4.67 -4.97
N LEU A 278 -12.33 5.96 -5.07
CA LEU A 278 -12.26 6.67 -6.35
C LEU A 278 -11.21 6.07 -7.29
N ASP A 279 -10.03 5.77 -6.78
CA ASP A 279 -8.94 5.17 -7.58
C ASP A 279 -9.33 3.77 -8.08
N GLY A 280 -9.93 2.95 -7.21
CA GLY A 280 -10.44 1.63 -7.55
C GLY A 280 -11.58 1.66 -8.58
N ALA A 281 -12.55 2.56 -8.42
CA ALA A 281 -13.59 2.81 -9.43
C ALA A 281 -12.98 3.24 -10.78
N GLY A 282 -11.91 4.03 -10.74
CA GLY A 282 -11.13 4.40 -11.92
C GLY A 282 -10.53 3.19 -12.63
N CYS A 283 -9.98 2.23 -11.88
CA CYS A 283 -9.47 0.97 -12.46
C CYS A 283 -10.59 0.16 -13.14
N ALA A 284 -11.77 0.05 -12.51
CA ALA A 284 -12.92 -0.64 -13.09
C ALA A 284 -13.43 0.06 -14.38
N LEU A 285 -13.56 1.39 -14.35
CA LEU A 285 -13.89 2.19 -15.54
C LEU A 285 -12.87 2.02 -16.66
N ALA A 286 -11.58 1.99 -16.33
CA ALA A 286 -10.55 1.72 -17.31
C ALA A 286 -10.78 0.33 -17.92
N ALA A 287 -10.98 -0.72 -17.12
CA ALA A 287 -11.24 -2.06 -17.63
C ALA A 287 -12.45 -2.12 -18.59
N LYS A 288 -13.51 -1.32 -18.35
CA LYS A 288 -14.66 -1.15 -19.28
C LYS A 288 -14.35 -0.39 -20.59
N GLY A 289 -13.15 0.17 -20.75
CA GLY A 289 -12.80 1.00 -21.91
C GLY A 289 -12.96 2.51 -21.68
N GLU A 290 -13.55 2.92 -20.55
CA GLU A 290 -13.95 4.30 -20.26
C GLU A 290 -12.77 5.16 -19.72
N SER A 291 -11.68 5.21 -20.48
CA SER A 291 -10.38 5.76 -20.06
C SER A 291 -10.44 7.25 -19.67
N ARG A 292 -11.37 8.04 -20.25
CA ARG A 292 -11.58 9.45 -19.88
C ARG A 292 -12.19 9.58 -18.48
N ARG A 293 -13.18 8.76 -18.15
CA ARG A 293 -13.82 8.75 -16.82
C ARG A 293 -12.84 8.21 -15.77
N ALA A 294 -12.13 7.13 -16.08
CA ALA A 294 -11.07 6.61 -15.22
C ALA A 294 -10.03 7.69 -14.86
N LEU A 295 -9.53 8.43 -15.85
CA LEU A 295 -8.58 9.52 -15.64
C LEU A 295 -9.11 10.60 -14.67
N ASN A 296 -10.39 10.95 -14.75
CA ASN A 296 -11.01 11.92 -13.84
C ASN A 296 -11.06 11.39 -12.40
N HIS A 297 -11.41 10.11 -12.23
CA HIS A 297 -11.41 9.44 -10.93
C HIS A 297 -10.01 9.39 -10.30
N HIS A 298 -8.99 8.94 -11.05
CA HIS A 298 -7.62 8.89 -10.56
C HIS A 298 -7.06 10.28 -10.20
N ARG A 299 -7.42 11.34 -10.95
CA ARG A 299 -7.03 12.73 -10.63
C ARG A 299 -7.66 13.24 -9.33
N LYS A 300 -8.93 12.92 -9.08
CA LYS A 300 -9.60 13.25 -7.81
C LYS A 300 -8.91 12.50 -6.67
N ALA A 301 -8.68 11.19 -6.82
CA ALA A 301 -7.97 10.38 -5.84
C ALA A 301 -6.57 10.93 -5.54
N LEU A 302 -5.77 11.25 -6.57
CA LEU A 302 -4.42 11.82 -6.42
C LEU A 302 -4.43 13.12 -5.59
N ARG A 303 -5.39 14.02 -5.83
CA ARG A 303 -5.51 15.27 -5.08
C ARG A 303 -5.72 15.00 -3.59
N ILE A 304 -6.58 14.04 -3.27
CA ILE A 304 -6.88 13.65 -1.89
C ILE A 304 -5.68 12.94 -1.27
N PHE A 305 -5.06 11.96 -1.94
CA PHE A 305 -3.86 11.30 -1.43
C PHE A 305 -2.73 12.29 -1.13
N ARG A 306 -2.52 13.29 -1.98
CA ARG A 306 -1.54 14.37 -1.71
C ARG A 306 -1.93 15.22 -0.50
N ARG A 307 -3.20 15.63 -0.39
CA ARG A 307 -3.70 16.39 0.77
C ARG A 307 -3.49 15.63 2.08
N HIS A 308 -3.68 14.32 2.05
CA HIS A 308 -3.47 13.44 3.20
C HIS A 308 -2.05 12.88 3.32
N ARG A 309 -1.13 13.29 2.44
CA ARG A 309 0.27 12.82 2.40
C ARG A 309 0.41 11.29 2.35
N SER A 310 -0.56 10.60 1.75
CA SER A 310 -0.49 9.17 1.49
C SER A 310 0.44 8.94 0.31
N LEU A 311 1.68 8.57 0.61
CA LEU A 311 2.69 8.31 -0.40
C LEU A 311 2.36 7.08 -1.27
N PRO A 312 1.95 5.91 -0.72
CA PRO A 312 1.55 4.76 -1.53
C PRO A 312 0.38 5.11 -2.47
N GLY A 313 -0.67 5.77 -1.95
CA GLY A 313 -1.81 6.18 -2.77
C GLY A 313 -1.43 7.20 -3.85
N THR A 314 -0.48 8.09 -3.55
CA THR A 314 0.04 9.06 -4.54
C THR A 314 0.79 8.37 -5.67
N ILE A 315 1.62 7.36 -5.37
CA ILE A 315 2.35 6.58 -6.36
C ILE A 315 1.36 5.82 -7.25
N ASN A 316 0.42 5.09 -6.65
CA ASN A 316 -0.58 4.30 -7.38
C ASN A 316 -1.45 5.16 -8.29
N ALA A 317 -1.99 6.27 -7.78
CA ALA A 317 -2.83 7.16 -8.58
C ALA A 317 -2.04 7.81 -9.74
N LEU A 318 -0.75 8.11 -9.57
CA LEU A 318 0.10 8.60 -10.66
C LEU A 318 0.32 7.53 -11.74
N ALA A 319 0.59 6.28 -11.34
CA ALA A 319 0.71 5.16 -12.25
C ALA A 319 -0.59 4.94 -13.05
N ASN A 320 -1.74 4.93 -12.36
CA ASN A 320 -3.05 4.79 -12.99
C ASN A 320 -3.38 5.95 -13.96
N ILE A 321 -3.00 7.19 -13.61
CA ILE A 321 -3.09 8.34 -14.53
C ILE A 321 -2.21 8.13 -15.77
N GLY A 322 -1.01 7.59 -15.58
CA GLY A 322 -0.09 7.24 -16.66
C GLY A 322 -0.72 6.24 -17.62
N HIS A 323 -1.21 5.13 -17.09
CA HIS A 323 -1.91 4.10 -17.85
C HIS A 323 -3.16 4.64 -18.58
N ALA A 324 -3.99 5.44 -17.90
CA ALA A 324 -5.16 6.06 -18.53
C ALA A 324 -4.76 7.02 -19.69
N HIS A 325 -3.66 7.76 -19.54
CA HIS A 325 -3.12 8.58 -20.62
C HIS A 325 -2.60 7.73 -21.80
N ALA A 326 -1.95 6.59 -21.54
CA ALA A 326 -1.47 5.69 -22.58
C ALA A 326 -2.63 5.14 -23.42
N ARG A 327 -3.72 4.70 -22.78
CA ARG A 327 -4.94 4.21 -23.46
C ARG A 327 -5.64 5.28 -24.30
N LEU A 328 -5.55 6.54 -23.88
CA LEU A 328 -6.05 7.69 -24.64
C LEU A 328 -5.08 8.15 -25.76
N GLY A 329 -3.99 7.42 -26.03
CA GLY A 329 -2.97 7.80 -27.02
C GLY A 329 -2.09 8.98 -26.62
N ARG A 330 -2.21 9.49 -25.38
CA ARG A 330 -1.51 10.69 -24.87
C ARG A 330 -0.13 10.33 -24.32
N ARG A 331 0.76 9.80 -25.18
CA ARG A 331 2.08 9.25 -24.83
C ARG A 331 2.88 10.14 -23.88
N GLN A 332 3.10 11.40 -24.22
CA GLN A 332 3.95 12.28 -23.42
C GLN A 332 3.37 12.54 -22.01
N ARG A 333 2.04 12.50 -21.86
CA ARG A 333 1.40 12.64 -20.54
C ARG A 333 1.52 11.36 -19.72
N SER A 334 1.44 10.18 -20.35
CA SER A 334 1.71 8.89 -19.71
C SER A 334 3.12 8.83 -19.16
N LEU A 335 4.14 9.03 -20.00
CA LEU A 335 5.55 8.94 -19.59
C LEU A 335 5.91 9.93 -18.47
N ARG A 336 5.32 11.13 -18.49
CA ARG A 336 5.51 12.10 -17.40
C ARG A 336 4.88 11.66 -16.08
N ALA A 337 3.74 10.98 -16.11
CA ALA A 337 3.10 10.45 -14.92
C ALA A 337 3.88 9.26 -14.36
N ASP A 338 4.27 8.31 -15.22
CA ASP A 338 5.05 7.13 -14.86
C ASP A 338 6.41 7.54 -14.27
N ARG A 339 7.11 8.48 -14.89
CA ARG A 339 8.38 9.03 -14.36
C ARG A 339 8.21 9.66 -12.96
N LYS A 340 7.10 10.35 -12.70
CA LYS A 340 6.82 10.93 -11.38
C LYS A 340 6.53 9.83 -10.36
N ALA A 341 5.77 8.81 -10.73
CA ALA A 341 5.47 7.66 -9.88
C ALA A 341 6.75 6.89 -9.53
N LEU A 342 7.58 6.54 -10.53
CA LEU A 342 8.86 5.86 -10.36
C LEU A 342 9.83 6.64 -9.49
N LYS A 343 9.97 7.96 -9.71
CA LYS A 343 10.85 8.80 -8.89
C LYS A 343 10.45 8.78 -7.41
N LEU A 344 9.14 8.81 -7.12
CA LEU A 344 8.65 8.71 -5.75
C LEU A 344 8.87 7.30 -5.19
N ALA A 345 8.51 6.26 -5.95
CA ALA A 345 8.63 4.88 -5.52
C ALA A 345 10.09 4.50 -5.22
N ALA A 346 11.03 4.89 -6.09
CA ALA A 346 12.47 4.69 -5.89
C ALA A 346 12.99 5.44 -4.67
N ARG A 347 12.62 6.73 -4.50
CA ARG A 347 13.08 7.56 -3.36
C ARG A 347 12.72 6.95 -2.00
N TYR A 348 11.61 6.22 -1.91
CA TYR A 348 11.10 5.67 -0.65
C TYR A 348 11.10 4.14 -0.61
N GLY A 349 11.77 3.47 -1.55
CA GLY A 349 11.98 2.02 -1.50
C GLY A 349 10.75 1.16 -1.81
N TYR A 350 9.74 1.69 -2.51
CA TYR A 350 8.55 0.93 -2.95
C TYR A 350 8.89 0.10 -4.19
N VAL A 351 9.60 -1.02 -4.02
CA VAL A 351 10.10 -1.85 -5.13
C VAL A 351 8.97 -2.52 -5.91
N VAL A 352 7.92 -2.98 -5.23
CA VAL A 352 6.75 -3.61 -5.86
C VAL A 352 6.00 -2.64 -6.76
N ASP A 353 5.79 -1.40 -6.30
CA ASP A 353 5.16 -0.37 -7.12
C ASP A 353 6.04 0.00 -8.32
N GLN A 354 7.37 0.05 -8.16
CA GLN A 354 8.29 0.25 -9.29
C GLN A 354 8.15 -0.86 -10.34
N ALA A 355 8.13 -2.13 -9.91
CA ALA A 355 8.01 -3.26 -10.81
C ALA A 355 6.71 -3.22 -11.62
N LYS A 356 5.58 -2.89 -10.96
CA LYS A 356 4.29 -2.72 -11.62
C LYS A 356 4.28 -1.59 -12.64
N ILE A 357 4.82 -0.42 -12.28
CA ILE A 357 4.86 0.72 -13.20
C ILE A 357 5.69 0.35 -14.45
N HIS A 358 6.84 -0.32 -14.27
CA HIS A 358 7.64 -0.80 -15.39
C HIS A 358 6.90 -1.84 -16.26
N ALA A 359 6.18 -2.78 -15.66
CA ALA A 359 5.38 -3.76 -16.39
C ALA A 359 4.28 -3.08 -17.23
N ASP A 360 3.53 -2.15 -16.63
CA ASP A 360 2.46 -1.41 -17.30
C ASP A 360 3.00 -0.53 -18.43
N THR A 361 4.14 0.13 -18.21
CA THR A 361 4.86 0.89 -19.26
C THR A 361 5.30 -0.04 -20.40
N GLY A 362 5.80 -1.23 -20.09
CA GLY A 362 6.19 -2.23 -21.09
C GLY A 362 5.03 -2.66 -21.98
N LEU A 363 3.89 -2.99 -21.38
CA LEU A 363 2.67 -3.34 -22.11
C LEU A 363 2.17 -2.18 -23.00
N ALA A 364 2.26 -0.94 -22.51
CA ALA A 364 1.89 0.24 -23.28
C ALA A 364 2.80 0.45 -24.50
N TYR A 365 4.11 0.20 -24.39
CA TYR A 365 5.04 0.26 -25.51
C TYR A 365 4.78 -0.86 -26.53
N ALA A 366 4.52 -2.09 -26.06
CA ALA A 366 4.21 -3.23 -26.92
C ALA A 366 2.98 -2.96 -27.79
N LYS A 367 1.89 -2.44 -27.21
CA LYS A 367 0.67 -2.05 -27.95
C LYS A 367 0.88 -0.96 -29.02
N LYS A 368 2.00 -0.23 -28.95
CA LYS A 368 2.37 0.81 -29.92
C LYS A 368 3.44 0.34 -30.91
N GLY A 369 3.79 -0.95 -30.91
CA GLY A 369 4.83 -1.50 -31.76
C GLY A 369 6.25 -1.10 -31.37
N LYS A 370 6.44 -0.45 -30.20
CA LYS A 370 7.77 -0.09 -29.69
C LYS A 370 8.37 -1.25 -28.91
N LEU A 371 8.66 -2.34 -29.61
CA LEU A 371 8.97 -3.63 -29.01
C LEU A 371 10.28 -3.61 -28.19
N GLU A 372 11.28 -2.81 -28.58
CA GLU A 372 12.52 -2.65 -27.80
C GLU A 372 12.31 -1.91 -26.48
N ASP A 373 11.58 -0.80 -26.49
CA ASP A 373 11.22 -0.06 -25.27
C ASP A 373 10.37 -0.93 -24.33
N ALA A 374 9.48 -1.74 -24.92
CA ALA A 374 8.65 -2.69 -24.19
C ALA A 374 9.50 -3.76 -23.50
N LEU A 375 10.47 -4.32 -24.22
CA LEU A 375 11.37 -5.34 -23.70
C LEU A 375 12.20 -4.81 -22.53
N LYS A 376 12.85 -3.65 -22.70
CA LYS A 376 13.62 -2.98 -21.63
C LYS A 376 12.78 -2.75 -20.37
N SER A 377 11.53 -2.35 -20.55
CA SER A 377 10.62 -2.09 -19.42
C SER A 377 10.21 -3.38 -18.71
N ALA A 378 9.86 -4.43 -19.46
CA ALA A 378 9.53 -5.75 -18.90
C ALA A 378 10.72 -6.40 -18.19
N GLU A 379 11.93 -6.27 -18.76
CA GLU A 379 13.18 -6.73 -18.13
C GLU A 379 13.46 -6.02 -16.81
N LYS A 380 13.25 -4.69 -16.75
CA LYS A 380 13.41 -3.94 -15.51
C LYS A 380 12.40 -4.35 -14.44
N ALA A 381 11.14 -4.56 -14.83
CA ALA A 381 10.13 -5.11 -13.92
C ALA A 381 10.53 -6.50 -13.40
N MET A 382 11.03 -7.36 -14.28
CA MET A 382 11.49 -8.70 -13.92
C MET A 382 12.67 -8.67 -12.95
N GLU A 383 13.65 -7.79 -13.17
CA GLU A 383 14.79 -7.58 -12.26
C GLU A 383 14.34 -7.18 -10.86
N LEU A 384 13.38 -6.25 -10.78
CA LEU A 384 12.81 -5.80 -9.50
C LEU A 384 12.03 -6.92 -8.79
N TYR A 385 11.29 -7.76 -9.53
CA TYR A 385 10.64 -8.93 -8.94
C TYR A 385 11.63 -9.99 -8.47
N LYS A 386 12.75 -10.19 -9.19
CA LYS A 386 13.86 -11.06 -8.73
C LYS A 386 14.50 -10.52 -7.46
N GLN A 387 14.71 -9.20 -7.37
CA GLN A 387 15.30 -8.55 -6.18
C GLN A 387 14.51 -8.83 -4.90
N ILE A 388 13.19 -9.02 -5.00
CA ILE A 388 12.30 -9.29 -3.85
C ILE A 388 11.88 -10.75 -3.73
N ASP A 389 12.55 -11.67 -4.43
CA ASP A 389 12.24 -13.11 -4.44
C ASP A 389 10.77 -13.41 -4.81
N ASN A 390 10.20 -12.71 -5.81
CA ASN A 390 8.82 -12.90 -6.25
C ASN A 390 8.74 -13.67 -7.59
N PRO A 391 8.72 -15.01 -7.57
CA PRO A 391 8.71 -15.84 -8.78
C PRO A 391 7.45 -15.68 -9.63
N LEU A 392 6.30 -15.35 -9.04
CA LEU A 392 5.07 -15.17 -9.80
C LEU A 392 5.09 -13.87 -10.63
N GLY A 393 5.63 -12.79 -10.07
CA GLY A 393 5.92 -11.54 -10.76
C GLY A 393 6.91 -11.75 -11.90
N VAL A 394 7.97 -12.53 -11.66
CA VAL A 394 8.90 -12.97 -12.72
C VAL A 394 8.17 -13.74 -13.82
N ALA A 395 7.30 -14.69 -13.47
CA ALA A 395 6.52 -15.48 -14.44
C ALA A 395 5.65 -14.61 -15.34
N ARG A 396 4.99 -13.59 -14.78
CA ARG A 396 4.18 -12.64 -15.55
C ARG A 396 5.04 -11.83 -16.51
N GLN A 397 6.20 -11.34 -16.07
CA GLN A 397 7.10 -10.60 -16.95
C GLN A 397 7.69 -11.49 -18.05
N LEU A 398 7.98 -12.76 -17.77
CA LEU A 398 8.36 -13.74 -18.79
C LEU A 398 7.27 -13.92 -19.85
N ALA A 399 6.00 -13.96 -19.44
CA ALA A 399 4.88 -14.02 -20.37
C ALA A 399 4.73 -12.73 -21.21
N ASP A 400 4.91 -11.55 -20.60
CA ASP A 400 4.88 -10.29 -21.34
C ASP A 400 6.06 -10.19 -22.34
N ILE A 401 7.25 -10.65 -21.96
CA ILE A 401 8.41 -10.78 -22.87
C ILE A 401 8.10 -11.76 -24.00
N ALA A 402 7.43 -12.89 -23.70
CA ALA A 402 7.01 -13.84 -24.74
C ALA A 402 6.05 -13.21 -25.75
N VAL A 403 5.10 -12.37 -25.31
CA VAL A 403 4.23 -11.60 -26.21
C VAL A 403 5.03 -10.64 -27.09
N ILE A 404 6.06 -9.99 -26.53
CA ILE A 404 6.93 -9.07 -27.28
C ILE A 404 7.73 -9.85 -28.34
N TYR A 405 8.34 -10.98 -28.00
CA TYR A 405 9.05 -11.81 -28.98
C TYR A 405 8.14 -12.41 -30.05
N ALA A 406 6.93 -12.84 -29.68
CA ALA A 406 5.93 -13.27 -30.65
C ALA A 406 5.61 -12.14 -31.65
N SER A 407 5.45 -10.90 -31.16
CA SER A 407 5.23 -9.72 -32.00
C SER A 407 6.44 -9.39 -32.91
N GLN A 408 7.65 -9.81 -32.52
CA GLN A 408 8.86 -9.72 -33.35
C GLN A 408 9.04 -10.91 -34.32
N LYS A 409 8.07 -11.84 -34.38
CA LYS A 409 8.18 -13.12 -35.13
C LYS A 409 9.31 -14.04 -34.63
N LYS A 410 9.79 -13.82 -33.40
CA LYS A 410 10.79 -14.65 -32.71
C LYS A 410 10.12 -15.80 -31.97
N THR A 411 9.55 -16.73 -32.73
CA THR A 411 8.68 -17.79 -32.21
C THR A 411 9.39 -18.70 -31.21
N LYS A 412 10.63 -19.11 -31.48
CA LYS A 412 11.39 -20.01 -30.59
C LYS A 412 11.63 -19.36 -29.23
N GLU A 413 12.02 -18.09 -29.22
CA GLU A 413 12.29 -17.32 -28.01
C GLU A 413 11.01 -17.04 -27.22
N ALA A 414 9.91 -16.75 -27.91
CA ALA A 414 8.59 -16.56 -27.29
C ALA A 414 8.14 -17.84 -26.56
N LEU A 415 8.21 -19.00 -27.23
CA LEU A 415 7.81 -20.28 -26.64
C LEU A 415 8.71 -20.69 -25.47
N ARG A 416 10.03 -20.44 -25.57
CA ARG A 416 10.96 -20.66 -24.45
C ARG A 416 10.57 -19.84 -23.22
N LYS A 417 10.30 -18.54 -23.41
CA LYS A 417 9.91 -17.64 -22.31
C LYS A 417 8.56 -18.01 -21.71
N LEU A 418 7.61 -18.46 -22.53
CA LEU A 418 6.33 -18.98 -22.08
C LEU A 418 6.49 -20.28 -21.26
N GLY A 419 7.40 -21.17 -21.65
CA GLY A 419 7.75 -22.37 -20.87
C GLY A 419 8.36 -22.03 -19.51
N GLU A 420 9.29 -21.07 -19.47
CA GLU A 420 9.85 -20.56 -18.20
C GLU A 420 8.75 -19.95 -17.30
N ALA A 421 7.80 -19.20 -17.88
CA ALA A 421 6.65 -18.67 -17.15
C ALA A 421 5.79 -19.79 -16.56
N ARG A 422 5.42 -20.79 -17.37
CA ARG A 422 4.64 -21.96 -16.94
C ARG A 422 5.29 -22.66 -15.75
N GLY A 423 6.59 -22.92 -15.82
CA GLY A 423 7.34 -23.58 -14.75
C GLY A 423 7.26 -22.81 -13.43
N ASN A 424 7.32 -21.47 -13.47
CA ASN A 424 7.17 -20.64 -12.26
C ASN A 424 5.75 -20.67 -11.70
N PHE A 425 4.70 -20.57 -12.55
CA PHE A 425 3.30 -20.68 -12.11
C PHE A 425 3.03 -22.02 -11.41
N GLN A 426 3.51 -23.13 -12.00
CA GLN A 426 3.36 -24.47 -11.44
C GLN A 426 4.08 -24.63 -10.11
N LYS A 427 5.33 -24.16 -10.01
CA LYS A 427 6.14 -24.26 -8.79
C LYS A 427 5.49 -23.58 -7.57
N VAL A 428 4.78 -22.48 -7.77
CA VAL A 428 4.15 -21.73 -6.66
C VAL A 428 2.70 -22.12 -6.39
N GLY A 429 2.12 -23.00 -7.22
CA GLY A 429 0.70 -23.38 -7.12
C GLY A 429 -0.25 -22.21 -7.41
N ALA A 430 0.12 -21.32 -8.34
CA ALA A 430 -0.72 -20.20 -8.75
C ALA A 430 -1.80 -20.62 -9.76
N SER A 431 -2.76 -19.72 -9.98
CA SER A 431 -3.91 -19.92 -10.87
C SER A 431 -3.52 -20.42 -12.26
N SER A 432 -3.94 -21.64 -12.60
CA SER A 432 -3.80 -22.19 -13.95
C SER A 432 -4.62 -21.40 -14.97
N ALA A 433 -5.74 -20.80 -14.55
CA ALA A 433 -6.57 -19.95 -15.41
C ALA A 433 -5.84 -18.67 -15.80
N GLU A 434 -5.11 -18.05 -14.86
CA GLU A 434 -4.28 -16.87 -15.16
C GLU A 434 -3.18 -17.23 -16.16
N TYR A 435 -2.44 -18.32 -15.94
CA TYR A 435 -1.42 -18.77 -16.89
C TYR A 435 -2.02 -19.04 -18.28
N ARG A 436 -3.15 -19.75 -18.37
CA ARG A 436 -3.84 -20.02 -19.65
C ARG A 436 -4.21 -18.74 -20.40
N PHE A 437 -4.64 -17.70 -19.67
CA PHE A 437 -4.92 -16.41 -20.27
C PHE A 437 -3.65 -15.77 -20.87
N LEU A 438 -2.54 -15.80 -20.12
CA LEU A 438 -1.26 -15.29 -20.61
C LEU A 438 -0.75 -16.09 -21.82
N GLU A 439 -0.91 -17.42 -21.79
CA GLU A 439 -0.59 -18.31 -22.90
C GLU A 439 -1.42 -17.96 -24.15
N GLN A 440 -2.72 -17.71 -23.99
CA GLN A 440 -3.58 -17.30 -25.09
C GLN A 440 -3.13 -15.97 -25.70
N ARG A 441 -2.68 -15.00 -24.90
CA ARG A 441 -2.12 -13.74 -25.41
C ARG A 441 -0.88 -13.98 -26.27
N VAL A 442 0.00 -14.90 -25.88
CA VAL A 442 1.20 -15.25 -26.67
C VAL A 442 0.79 -15.96 -27.97
N LYS A 443 -0.14 -16.92 -27.91
CA LYS A 443 -0.67 -17.62 -29.08
C LYS A 443 -1.28 -16.64 -30.10
N LEU A 444 -2.11 -15.71 -29.64
CA LEU A 444 -2.68 -14.67 -30.50
C LEU A 444 -1.61 -13.76 -31.14
N ALA A 445 -0.58 -13.40 -30.38
CA ALA A 445 0.53 -12.62 -30.92
C ALA A 445 1.35 -13.39 -31.98
N LEU A 446 1.48 -14.72 -31.83
CA LEU A 446 2.15 -15.58 -32.81
C LEU A 446 1.34 -15.75 -34.10
N CYS A 447 0.02 -15.84 -34.01
CA CYS A 447 -0.87 -15.97 -35.18
C CYS A 447 -1.01 -14.69 -36.00
N GLY A 448 -0.48 -13.56 -35.52
CA GLY A 448 -0.74 -12.24 -36.10
C GLY A 448 -2.10 -11.69 -35.67
N ASN A 449 -2.13 -10.40 -35.31
CA ASN A 449 -3.34 -9.75 -34.81
C ASN A 449 -4.39 -9.62 -35.93
N PRO A 450 -5.61 -10.19 -35.82
CA PRO A 450 -6.67 -9.96 -36.82
C PRO A 450 -7.12 -8.48 -36.89
N ASP A 451 -6.77 -7.66 -35.90
CA ASP A 451 -7.06 -6.22 -35.88
C ASP A 451 -6.12 -5.34 -36.73
N ASN A 452 -5.07 -5.92 -37.32
CA ASN A 452 -4.33 -5.28 -38.41
C ASN A 452 -4.81 -5.86 -39.74
N GLY A 453 -6.08 -5.59 -40.07
CA GLY A 453 -6.60 -5.85 -41.41
C GLY A 453 -5.73 -5.15 -42.47
N PRO A 454 -5.55 -5.74 -43.66
CA PRO A 454 -4.95 -5.02 -44.77
C PRO A 454 -5.80 -3.76 -45.02
N LYS A 455 -5.14 -2.66 -45.43
CA LYS A 455 -5.82 -1.46 -45.94
C LYS A 455 -7.00 -1.94 -46.82
N ARG A 456 -8.23 -1.68 -46.39
CA ARG A 456 -9.42 -1.90 -47.23
C ARG A 456 -9.26 -0.98 -48.44
N SER A 457 -8.73 -1.52 -49.53
CA SER A 457 -9.07 -1.04 -50.86
C SER A 457 -10.58 -1.19 -51.01
N SER A 458 -11.22 -0.09 -51.36
CA SER A 458 -12.62 0.00 -51.74
C SER A 458 -13.00 -1.06 -52.77
N ALA A 459 -13.78 -2.06 -52.36
CA ALA A 459 -14.69 -2.80 -53.23
C ALA A 459 -15.72 -3.50 -52.34
N GLY A 460 -17.01 -3.19 -52.56
CA GLY A 460 -18.11 -3.70 -51.76
C GLY A 460 -18.39 -5.18 -51.95
N ALA A 461 -18.88 -5.84 -50.91
CA ALA A 461 -19.74 -7.00 -51.02
C ALA A 461 -20.50 -7.22 -49.70
N LYS A 462 -21.79 -7.52 -49.85
CA LYS A 462 -22.82 -7.65 -48.83
C LYS A 462 -22.67 -8.94 -48.00
N GLY A 463 -23.07 -8.86 -46.73
CA GLY A 463 -23.85 -9.87 -46.00
C GLY A 463 -23.21 -11.22 -45.66
N LYS A 464 -23.04 -11.50 -44.36
CA LYS A 464 -23.71 -12.60 -43.64
C LYS A 464 -23.24 -12.62 -42.17
N THR A 465 -24.21 -12.50 -41.27
CA THR A 465 -24.08 -12.65 -39.83
C THR A 465 -24.02 -14.14 -39.49
N ILE A 466 -23.01 -14.59 -38.74
CA ILE A 466 -22.97 -15.92 -38.14
C ILE A 466 -23.05 -15.73 -36.62
N GLN A 467 -24.15 -16.20 -36.04
CA GLN A 467 -24.32 -16.44 -34.60
C GLN A 467 -23.53 -17.68 -34.20
N LEU A 468 -22.87 -17.64 -33.03
CA LEU A 468 -22.34 -18.83 -32.36
C LEU A 468 -22.86 -18.86 -30.92
N ALA A 469 -23.48 -19.98 -30.59
CA ALA A 469 -23.95 -20.39 -29.28
C ALA A 469 -22.79 -20.84 -28.37
#